data_AF-A0A085ZWA8-F1
#
_entry.id   AF-A0A085ZWA8-F1
#
_cell.length_a   1.000
_cell.length_b   1.000
_cell.length_c   1.000
_cell.angle_alpha   90.00
_cell.angle_beta   90.00
_cell.angle_gamma   90.00
#
_symmetry.space_group_name_H-M   'P 1'
#
loop_
_entity.id
_entity.type
_entity.pdbx_description
1 polymer ?
#
loop_
_entity_poly.entity_id
_entity_poly.type
_entity_poly.pdbx_seq_one_letter_code
_entity_poly.pdbx_strand_id
1 'polypeptide(L)'
;MKKIETKIDEAFKNTFLLPREKTVTSFLADVFSSKYKFREDDKKIEVISLYYYASSPLSFLFALPHYEYYDTDKTIQIAELHLKEHSFQDYSPADVQELCKKILEENNIDYSAYLDENDHLDYAHYWENQSGLEIDFLMNCWKNAKEQTQSKMLGFLESSDGESGMFDLDNNYVIPFDVDLDEYLQSHGFMIQKEN
;
A
#
# COMPACT_ATOMS: atom_id res chain seq x y z
N MET A 1 -11.85 -9.43 -23.18
CA MET A 1 -11.52 -8.50 -22.08
C MET A 1 -10.60 -9.15 -21.04
N LYS A 2 -10.95 -10.27 -20.39
CA LYS A 2 -10.04 -10.95 -19.43
C LYS A 2 -8.56 -11.11 -19.87
N LYS A 3 -8.30 -11.42 -21.15
CA LYS A 3 -6.93 -11.55 -21.66
C LYS A 3 -6.17 -10.21 -21.76
N ILE A 4 -6.86 -9.09 -21.97
CA ILE A 4 -6.20 -7.76 -22.01
C ILE A 4 -5.96 -7.24 -20.59
N GLU A 5 -6.93 -7.39 -19.69
CA GLU A 5 -6.77 -7.06 -18.26
C GLU A 5 -5.53 -7.75 -17.68
N THR A 6 -5.39 -9.08 -17.87
CA THR A 6 -4.21 -9.81 -17.37
C THR A 6 -2.90 -9.29 -17.96
N LYS A 7 -2.88 -8.87 -19.23
CA LYS A 7 -1.68 -8.27 -19.84
C LYS A 7 -1.34 -6.91 -19.22
N ILE A 8 -2.35 -6.10 -18.92
CA ILE A 8 -2.18 -4.83 -18.23
C ILE A 8 -1.72 -5.09 -16.79
N ASP A 9 -2.29 -6.07 -16.08
CA ASP A 9 -1.84 -6.47 -14.73
C ASP A 9 -0.35 -6.85 -14.72
N GLU A 10 0.08 -7.68 -15.66
CA GLU A 10 1.48 -8.11 -15.78
C GLU A 10 2.40 -6.93 -16.10
N ALA A 11 2.03 -6.09 -17.07
CA ALA A 11 2.79 -4.90 -17.43
C ALA A 11 2.89 -3.92 -16.25
N PHE A 12 1.80 -3.75 -15.50
CA PHE A 12 1.73 -2.86 -14.35
C PHE A 12 2.63 -3.37 -13.23
N LYS A 13 2.50 -4.64 -12.84
CA LYS A 13 3.38 -5.26 -11.84
C LYS A 13 4.86 -5.14 -12.20
N ASN A 14 5.22 -5.45 -13.45
CA ASN A 14 6.61 -5.44 -13.90
C ASN A 14 7.22 -4.04 -13.97
N THR A 15 6.42 -3.03 -14.31
CA THR A 15 6.90 -1.64 -14.47
C THR A 15 6.84 -0.85 -13.17
N PHE A 16 5.74 -0.98 -12.43
CA PHE A 16 5.38 -0.11 -11.29
C PHE A 16 5.59 -0.77 -9.94
N LEU A 17 5.59 -2.10 -9.79
CA LEU A 17 5.59 -2.72 -8.46
C LEU A 17 6.88 -3.48 -8.17
N LEU A 18 7.15 -4.55 -8.93
CA LEU A 18 8.26 -5.47 -8.68
C LEU A 18 9.64 -4.80 -8.55
N PRO A 19 10.00 -3.77 -9.35
CA PRO A 19 11.29 -3.09 -9.19
C PRO A 19 11.51 -2.49 -7.79
N ARG A 20 10.42 -2.19 -7.06
CA ARG A 20 10.44 -1.51 -5.76
C ARG A 20 10.36 -2.46 -4.57
N GLU A 21 10.09 -3.75 -4.81
CA GLU A 21 9.84 -4.76 -3.77
C GLU A 21 10.92 -4.77 -2.70
N LYS A 22 12.19 -4.79 -3.12
CA LYS A 22 13.33 -4.83 -2.19
C LYS A 22 13.38 -3.60 -1.29
N THR A 23 13.16 -2.41 -1.85
CA THR A 23 13.22 -1.15 -1.10
C THR A 23 12.08 -1.04 -0.11
N VAL A 24 10.85 -1.36 -0.55
CA VAL A 24 9.67 -1.36 0.32
C VAL A 24 9.81 -2.40 1.44
N THR A 25 10.25 -3.62 1.11
CA THR A 25 10.50 -4.66 2.12
C THR A 25 11.57 -4.24 3.12
N SER A 26 12.65 -3.60 2.67
CA SER A 26 13.73 -3.13 3.55
C SER A 26 13.24 -2.02 4.49
N PHE A 27 12.42 -1.10 3.99
CA PHE A 27 11.77 -0.08 4.80
C PHE A 27 10.89 -0.69 5.90
N LEU A 28 10.04 -1.66 5.55
CA LEU A 28 9.20 -2.34 6.54
C LEU A 28 10.04 -3.12 7.57
N ALA A 29 11.14 -3.75 7.15
CA ALA A 29 12.07 -4.41 8.06
C ALA A 29 12.74 -3.41 9.03
N ASP A 30 13.09 -2.21 8.57
CA ASP A 30 13.60 -1.12 9.39
C ASP A 30 12.56 -0.64 10.42
N VAL A 31 11.29 -0.53 10.01
CA VAL A 31 10.15 -0.23 10.89
C VAL A 31 10.05 -1.27 12.01
N PHE A 32 10.10 -2.57 11.68
CA PHE A 32 10.01 -3.65 12.65
C PHE A 32 11.21 -3.73 13.60
N SER A 33 12.40 -3.41 13.09
CA SER A 33 13.66 -3.50 13.85
C SER A 33 13.88 -2.30 14.78
N SER A 34 12.85 -1.45 14.99
CA SER A 34 12.92 -0.27 15.84
C SER A 34 14.04 0.72 15.44
N LYS A 35 14.36 0.79 14.14
CA LYS A 35 15.31 1.79 13.62
C LYS A 35 14.76 3.21 13.81
N TYR A 36 13.44 3.36 13.78
CA TYR A 36 12.72 4.60 14.00
C TYR A 36 12.33 4.73 15.46
N LYS A 37 12.50 5.92 16.03
CA LYS A 37 12.01 6.25 17.37
C LYS A 37 10.64 6.90 17.22
N PHE A 38 9.60 6.08 17.09
CA PHE A 38 8.24 6.55 16.86
C PHE A 38 7.71 7.44 17.98
N ARG A 39 8.08 7.16 19.24
CA ARG A 39 7.51 7.81 20.42
C ARG A 39 8.56 8.44 21.31
N GLU A 40 8.09 9.45 22.05
CA GLU A 40 8.86 10.14 23.07
C GLU A 40 9.15 9.25 24.29
N ASP A 41 8.17 8.40 24.63
CA ASP A 41 8.26 7.38 25.68
C ASP A 41 8.91 6.07 25.18
N ASP A 42 9.25 5.18 26.12
CA ASP A 42 9.83 3.86 25.82
C ASP A 42 8.75 2.78 25.61
N LYS A 43 7.50 3.16 25.30
CA LYS A 43 6.43 2.19 25.11
C LYS A 43 6.68 1.42 23.81
N LYS A 44 6.66 0.09 23.92
CA LYS A 44 6.78 -0.80 22.77
C LYS A 44 5.59 -0.61 21.82
N ILE A 45 5.89 -0.38 20.55
CA ILE A 45 4.90 -0.37 19.47
C ILE A 45 4.62 -1.81 19.04
N GLU A 46 3.35 -2.19 19.06
CA GLU A 46 2.84 -3.51 18.69
C GLU A 46 1.87 -3.43 17.52
N VAL A 47 1.26 -2.27 17.30
CA VAL A 47 0.31 -2.00 16.22
C VAL A 47 0.74 -0.75 15.44
N ILE A 48 0.83 -0.86 14.12
CA ILE A 48 1.14 0.27 13.25
C ILE A 48 0.09 0.45 12.17
N SER A 49 -0.13 1.69 11.76
CA SER A 49 -0.78 2.00 10.49
C SER A 49 0.30 2.19 9.44
N LEU A 50 0.11 1.57 8.28
CA LEU A 50 0.86 1.79 7.06
C LEU A 50 -0.08 2.50 6.09
N TYR A 51 0.36 3.63 5.56
CA TYR A 51 -0.39 4.38 4.58
C TYR A 51 0.36 4.40 3.27
N TYR A 52 -0.39 4.33 2.17
CA TYR A 52 0.14 4.52 0.83
C TYR A 52 -0.60 5.65 0.11
N TYR A 53 0.14 6.37 -0.73
CA TYR A 53 -0.43 7.44 -1.51
C TYR A 53 -1.18 6.89 -2.73
N ALA A 54 -2.52 6.99 -2.73
CA ALA A 54 -3.37 6.37 -3.74
C ALA A 54 -3.30 7.07 -5.10
N SER A 55 -3.05 8.39 -5.13
CA SER A 55 -3.06 9.16 -6.38
C SER A 55 -1.82 8.96 -7.26
N SER A 56 -0.80 8.25 -6.77
CA SER A 56 0.41 7.95 -7.55
C SER A 56 0.96 6.59 -7.10
N PRO A 57 1.08 5.60 -8.02
CA PRO A 57 1.37 4.21 -7.66
C PRO A 57 2.59 4.06 -6.75
N LEU A 58 2.31 3.91 -5.46
CA LEU A 58 3.26 3.72 -4.36
C LEU A 58 4.40 4.75 -4.31
N SER A 59 4.23 5.98 -4.79
CA SER A 59 5.32 7.00 -4.74
C SER A 59 5.83 7.26 -3.34
N PHE A 60 4.93 7.17 -2.36
CA PHE A 60 5.21 7.41 -0.96
C PHE A 60 4.50 6.39 -0.05
N LEU A 61 5.22 5.90 0.96
CA LEU A 61 4.66 5.12 2.08
C LEU A 61 5.03 5.78 3.39
N PHE A 62 4.12 5.72 4.37
CA PHE A 62 4.44 6.13 5.73
C PHE A 62 3.90 5.15 6.75
N ALA A 63 4.69 4.90 7.80
CA ALA A 63 4.33 4.04 8.91
C ALA A 63 4.40 4.81 10.23
N LEU A 64 3.42 4.59 11.10
CA LEU A 64 3.31 5.23 12.40
C LEU A 64 2.56 4.34 13.40
N PRO A 65 2.71 4.59 14.71
CA PRO A 65 1.86 3.93 15.71
C PRO A 65 0.38 4.15 15.39
N HIS A 66 -0.40 3.08 15.47
CA HIS A 66 -1.83 3.15 15.16
C HIS A 66 -2.57 4.07 16.13
N TYR A 67 -3.32 5.04 15.61
CA TYR A 67 -3.92 6.13 16.40
C TYR A 67 -4.96 5.65 17.42
N GLU A 68 -5.63 4.52 17.18
CA GLU A 68 -6.56 3.95 18.16
C GLU A 68 -5.88 3.35 19.41
N TYR A 69 -4.58 3.00 19.31
CA TYR A 69 -3.86 2.31 20.40
C TYR A 69 -2.87 3.21 21.12
N TYR A 70 -2.44 4.28 20.47
CA TYR A 70 -1.31 5.10 20.89
C TYR A 70 -1.69 6.57 20.82
N ASP A 71 -1.41 7.30 21.92
CA ASP A 71 -1.60 8.74 21.97
C ASP A 71 -0.75 9.43 20.90
N THR A 72 -1.40 10.17 20.01
CA THR A 72 -0.75 10.86 18.89
C THR A 72 0.17 11.98 19.37
N ASP A 73 -0.11 12.59 20.53
CA ASP A 73 0.70 13.70 21.07
C ASP A 73 2.10 13.24 21.50
N LYS A 74 2.28 11.93 21.71
CA LYS A 74 3.57 11.31 22.07
C LYS A 74 4.32 10.78 20.84
N THR A 75 3.76 10.90 19.64
CA THR A 75 4.41 10.46 18.40
C THR A 75 5.37 11.54 17.93
N ILE A 76 6.67 11.22 17.91
CA ILE A 76 7.74 12.18 17.53
C ILE A 76 8.33 11.92 16.15
N GLN A 77 8.05 10.75 15.58
CA GLN A 77 8.54 10.38 14.27
C GLN A 77 7.48 9.59 13.51
N ILE A 78 7.31 9.93 12.25
CA ILE A 78 6.65 9.10 11.24
C ILE A 78 7.76 8.51 10.37
N ALA A 79 7.72 7.20 10.15
CA ALA A 79 8.67 6.56 9.25
C ALA A 79 8.17 6.77 7.81
N GLU A 80 9.03 7.31 6.96
CA GLU A 80 8.67 7.75 5.63
C GLU A 80 9.55 7.05 4.59
N LEU A 81 8.93 6.60 3.49
CA LEU A 81 9.61 6.07 2.32
C LEU A 81 9.18 6.85 1.08
N HIS A 82 10.06 7.71 0.60
CA HIS A 82 9.93 8.40 -0.68
C HIS A 82 10.67 7.59 -1.76
N LEU A 83 9.96 6.87 -2.63
CA LEU A 83 10.62 5.97 -3.59
C LEU A 83 11.56 6.70 -4.57
N LYS A 84 11.29 7.97 -4.85
CA LYS A 84 12.17 8.81 -5.67
C LYS A 84 13.57 8.96 -5.08
N GLU A 85 13.70 8.98 -3.76
CA GLU A 85 14.98 9.05 -3.05
C GLU A 85 15.80 7.75 -3.19
N HIS A 86 15.15 6.67 -3.65
CA HIS A 86 15.75 5.38 -3.94
C HIS A 86 15.98 5.16 -5.44
N SER A 87 16.11 6.23 -6.23
CA SER A 87 16.36 6.21 -7.68
C SER A 87 15.23 5.60 -8.53
N PHE A 88 14.01 5.51 -7.98
CA PHE A 88 12.83 5.14 -8.76
C PHE A 88 12.18 6.35 -9.40
N GLN A 89 11.50 6.11 -10.52
CA GLN A 89 10.61 7.11 -11.11
C GLN A 89 9.41 7.34 -10.18
N ASP A 90 9.03 8.61 -10.09
CA ASP A 90 7.81 9.08 -9.46
C ASP A 90 6.69 9.01 -10.51
N TYR A 91 5.99 7.87 -10.55
CA TYR A 91 4.97 7.62 -11.56
C TYR A 91 3.71 8.42 -11.25
N SER A 92 3.10 8.97 -12.29
CA SER A 92 1.85 9.70 -12.25
C SER A 92 0.70 8.86 -12.83
N PRO A 93 -0.56 9.29 -12.65
CA PRO A 93 -1.69 8.68 -13.36
C PRO A 93 -1.51 8.66 -14.89
N ALA A 94 -0.79 9.64 -15.46
CA ALA A 94 -0.50 9.65 -16.89
C ALA A 94 0.42 8.51 -17.32
N ASP A 95 1.41 8.13 -16.49
CA ASP A 95 2.29 6.99 -16.79
C ASP A 95 1.50 5.67 -16.84
N VAL A 96 0.47 5.53 -15.98
CA VAL A 96 -0.44 4.38 -15.98
C VAL A 96 -1.29 4.34 -17.25
N GLN A 97 -1.82 5.51 -17.66
CA GLN A 97 -2.57 5.64 -18.92
C GLN A 97 -1.71 5.24 -20.13
N GLU A 98 -0.47 5.73 -20.21
CA GLU A 98 0.44 5.42 -21.31
C GLU A 98 0.83 3.95 -21.35
N LEU A 99 1.01 3.31 -20.19
CA LEU A 99 1.18 1.84 -20.12
C LEU A 99 -0.04 1.12 -20.72
N CYS A 100 -1.25 1.52 -20.34
CA CYS A 100 -2.48 0.90 -20.82
C CYS A 100 -2.62 1.08 -22.34
N LYS A 101 -2.44 2.31 -22.86
CA LYS A 101 -2.47 2.60 -24.30
C LYS A 101 -1.50 1.70 -25.06
N LYS A 102 -0.24 1.65 -24.63
CA LYS A 102 0.78 0.80 -25.26
C LYS A 102 0.34 -0.67 -25.35
N ILE A 103 -0.19 -1.23 -24.26
CA ILE A 103 -0.66 -2.61 -24.25
C ILE A 103 -1.87 -2.80 -25.19
N LEU A 104 -2.79 -1.83 -25.26
CA LEU A 104 -3.92 -1.89 -26.19
C LEU A 104 -3.45 -1.85 -27.66
N GLU A 105 -2.51 -0.97 -27.99
CA GLU A 105 -1.90 -0.84 -29.32
C GLU A 105 -1.18 -2.12 -29.76
N GLU A 106 -0.32 -2.67 -28.90
CA GLU A 106 0.39 -3.93 -29.14
C GLU A 106 -0.56 -5.12 -29.40
N ASN A 107 -1.82 -4.99 -28.98
CA ASN A 107 -2.87 -5.99 -29.14
C ASN A 107 -3.91 -5.63 -30.21
N ASN A 108 -3.69 -4.56 -30.99
CA ASN A 108 -4.60 -4.06 -32.02
C ASN A 108 -6.03 -3.80 -31.49
N ILE A 109 -6.14 -3.27 -30.27
CA ILE A 109 -7.42 -2.86 -29.69
C ILE A 109 -7.62 -1.38 -29.98
N ASP A 110 -8.70 -1.05 -30.68
CA ASP A 110 -9.13 0.33 -30.85
C ASP A 110 -9.76 0.84 -29.55
N TYR A 111 -9.15 1.90 -29.00
CA TYR A 111 -9.59 2.57 -27.77
C TYR A 111 -9.99 4.03 -27.99
N SER A 112 -10.08 4.47 -29.24
CA SER A 112 -10.40 5.86 -29.60
C SER A 112 -11.71 6.37 -29.01
N ALA A 113 -12.69 5.47 -28.80
CA ALA A 113 -13.97 5.79 -28.18
C ALA A 113 -13.89 6.15 -26.68
N TYR A 114 -12.76 5.86 -26.03
CA TYR A 114 -12.53 6.06 -24.59
C TYR A 114 -11.40 7.06 -24.31
N LEU A 115 -11.08 7.89 -25.31
CA LEU A 115 -10.21 9.05 -25.14
C LEU A 115 -11.05 10.28 -24.78
N ASP A 116 -10.55 11.07 -23.84
CA ASP A 116 -11.11 12.40 -23.56
C ASP A 116 -10.67 13.44 -24.62
N GLU A 117 -11.07 14.70 -24.43
CA GLU A 117 -10.72 15.80 -25.35
C GLU A 117 -9.21 16.14 -25.38
N ASN A 118 -8.42 15.60 -24.44
CA ASN A 118 -6.98 15.79 -24.31
C ASN A 118 -6.19 14.51 -24.65
N ASP A 119 -6.83 13.53 -25.30
CA ASP A 119 -6.27 12.21 -25.60
C ASP A 119 -5.85 11.40 -24.35
N HIS A 120 -6.43 11.68 -23.17
CA HIS A 120 -6.26 10.83 -21.99
C HIS A 120 -7.18 9.63 -22.09
N LEU A 121 -6.62 8.45 -21.78
CA LEU A 121 -7.37 7.21 -21.83
C LEU A 121 -8.14 7.01 -20.51
N ASP A 122 -9.45 6.85 -20.62
CA ASP A 122 -10.25 6.25 -19.54
C ASP A 122 -10.01 4.72 -19.54
N TYR A 123 -8.95 4.32 -18.84
CA TYR A 123 -8.54 2.93 -18.79
C TYR A 123 -9.45 2.05 -17.94
N ALA A 124 -10.39 2.62 -17.17
CA ALA A 124 -11.37 1.85 -16.39
C ALA A 124 -12.23 0.95 -17.28
N HIS A 125 -12.46 1.35 -18.53
CA HIS A 125 -13.14 0.52 -19.53
C HIS A 125 -12.40 -0.78 -19.91
N TYR A 126 -11.11 -0.88 -19.56
CA TYR A 126 -10.25 -2.00 -19.91
C TYR A 126 -9.57 -2.65 -18.71
N TRP A 127 -9.46 -1.96 -17.57
CA TRP A 127 -8.66 -2.37 -16.43
C TRP A 127 -9.07 -1.65 -15.14
N GLU A 128 -9.50 -2.42 -14.14
CA GLU A 128 -9.96 -1.91 -12.83
C GLU A 128 -9.12 -2.49 -11.66
N ASN A 129 -8.09 -3.30 -11.94
CA ASN A 129 -7.39 -4.09 -10.91
C ASN A 129 -6.27 -3.32 -10.18
N GLN A 130 -6.01 -2.05 -10.51
CA GLN A 130 -4.84 -1.31 -10.03
C GLN A 130 -4.68 -1.39 -8.51
N SER A 131 -5.70 -0.99 -7.75
CA SER A 131 -5.64 -0.94 -6.28
C SER A 131 -5.43 -2.32 -5.67
N GLY A 132 -6.08 -3.36 -6.22
CA GLY A 132 -5.89 -4.74 -5.76
C GLY A 132 -4.44 -5.21 -5.93
N LEU A 133 -3.80 -4.86 -7.04
CA LEU A 133 -2.40 -5.22 -7.30
C LEU A 133 -1.43 -4.48 -6.38
N GLU A 134 -1.70 -3.21 -6.08
CA GLU A 134 -0.89 -2.41 -5.14
C GLU A 134 -0.98 -2.96 -3.71
N ILE A 135 -2.20 -3.29 -3.26
CA ILE A 135 -2.44 -3.92 -1.95
C ILE A 135 -1.72 -5.27 -1.87
N ASP A 136 -1.93 -6.16 -2.84
CA ASP A 136 -1.27 -7.47 -2.87
C ASP A 136 0.26 -7.36 -2.83
N PHE A 137 0.82 -6.35 -3.51
CA PHE A 137 2.25 -6.07 -3.48
C PHE A 137 2.73 -5.64 -2.09
N LEU A 138 2.02 -4.72 -1.42
CA LEU A 138 2.36 -4.26 -0.08
C LEU A 138 2.24 -5.38 0.95
N MET A 139 1.21 -6.22 0.84
CA MET A 139 1.01 -7.43 1.65
C MET A 139 2.19 -8.40 1.51
N ASN A 140 2.65 -8.63 0.27
CA ASN A 140 3.82 -9.47 0.04
C ASN A 140 5.10 -8.88 0.64
N CYS A 141 5.33 -7.57 0.49
CA CYS A 141 6.47 -6.88 1.11
C CYS A 141 6.41 -6.96 2.65
N TRP A 142 5.23 -6.79 3.23
CA TRP A 142 4.97 -6.91 4.67
C TRP A 142 5.34 -8.29 5.19
N LYS A 143 4.81 -9.34 4.55
CA LYS A 143 5.12 -10.73 4.89
C LYS A 143 6.62 -11.00 4.81
N ASN A 144 7.27 -10.60 3.72
CA ASN A 144 8.71 -10.77 3.54
C ASN A 144 9.51 -10.06 4.64
N ALA A 145 9.13 -8.85 5.04
CA ALA A 145 9.78 -8.11 6.11
C ALA A 145 9.57 -8.80 7.48
N LYS A 146 8.38 -9.35 7.75
CA LYS A 146 8.12 -10.12 8.99
C LYS A 146 8.93 -11.41 9.03
N GLU A 147 9.06 -12.11 7.91
CA GLU A 147 9.92 -13.30 7.82
C GLU A 147 11.40 -12.97 8.07
N GLN A 148 11.89 -11.85 7.53
CA GLN A 148 13.29 -11.41 7.74
C GLN A 148 13.59 -11.01 9.18
N THR A 149 12.64 -10.39 9.86
CA THR A 149 12.83 -9.80 11.21
C THR A 149 12.25 -10.66 12.33
N GLN A 150 11.48 -11.70 12.00
CA GLN A 150 10.67 -12.48 12.95
C GLN A 150 9.70 -11.61 13.78
N SER A 151 9.28 -10.47 13.21
CA SER A 151 8.42 -9.50 13.87
C SER A 151 7.02 -10.06 14.14
N LYS A 152 6.47 -9.69 15.30
CA LYS A 152 5.08 -9.95 15.69
C LYS A 152 4.20 -8.70 15.61
N MET A 153 4.73 -7.60 15.06
CA MET A 153 4.00 -6.35 14.90
C MET A 153 2.76 -6.59 14.02
N LEU A 154 1.65 -6.00 14.43
CA LEU A 154 0.39 -5.95 13.69
C LEU A 154 0.39 -4.69 12.83
N GLY A 155 -0.11 -4.82 11.60
CA GLY A 155 -0.10 -3.73 10.64
C GLY A 155 -1.47 -3.59 9.99
N PHE A 156 -1.92 -2.35 9.88
CA PHE A 156 -3.13 -2.01 9.16
C PHE A 156 -2.80 -1.09 7.99
N LEU A 157 -3.23 -1.47 6.79
CA LEU A 157 -3.03 -0.70 5.56
C LEU A 157 -4.23 0.21 5.33
N GLU A 158 -3.95 1.48 5.09
CA GLU A 158 -4.95 2.50 4.77
C GLU A 158 -4.49 3.28 3.52
N SER A 159 -5.45 3.66 2.66
CA SER A 159 -5.15 4.53 1.52
C SER A 159 -5.17 6.00 1.96
N SER A 160 -4.34 6.85 1.35
CA SER A 160 -4.27 8.27 1.69
C SER A 160 -5.57 9.04 1.45
N ASP A 161 -6.44 8.54 0.58
CA ASP A 161 -7.77 9.09 0.28
C ASP A 161 -8.89 8.50 1.16
N GLY A 162 -8.58 7.48 1.96
CA GLY A 162 -9.54 6.79 2.85
C GLY A 162 -10.59 5.95 2.12
N GLU A 163 -10.57 5.87 0.79
CA GLU A 163 -11.64 5.22 0.01
C GLU A 163 -11.55 3.69 0.04
N SER A 164 -10.38 3.12 0.34
CA SER A 164 -10.15 1.67 0.28
C SER A 164 -10.52 0.94 1.57
N GLY A 165 -10.85 1.66 2.64
CA GLY A 165 -10.99 1.08 3.98
C GLY A 165 -9.65 0.67 4.59
N MET A 166 -9.71 -0.06 5.71
CA MET A 166 -8.54 -0.54 6.45
C MET A 166 -8.36 -2.04 6.23
N PHE A 167 -7.17 -2.45 5.80
CA PHE A 167 -6.85 -3.87 5.61
C PHE A 167 -5.89 -4.35 6.68
N ASP A 168 -6.13 -5.54 7.24
CA ASP A 168 -5.12 -6.23 8.04
C ASP A 168 -4.01 -6.78 7.12
N LEU A 169 -2.78 -6.30 7.35
CA LEU A 169 -1.60 -6.64 6.54
C LEU A 169 -1.15 -8.10 6.70
N ASP A 170 -1.59 -8.82 7.74
CA ASP A 170 -1.23 -10.22 7.99
C ASP A 170 -2.13 -11.22 7.25
N ASN A 171 -3.36 -10.84 6.91
CA ASN A 171 -4.34 -11.77 6.34
C ASN A 171 -5.17 -11.21 5.17
N ASN A 172 -4.94 -9.95 4.76
CA ASN A 172 -5.67 -9.25 3.70
C ASN A 172 -7.18 -9.10 3.98
N TYR A 173 -7.59 -9.15 5.25
CA TYR A 173 -8.98 -8.94 5.64
C TYR A 173 -9.30 -7.44 5.62
N VAL A 174 -10.35 -7.06 4.90
CA VAL A 174 -10.92 -5.71 4.95
C VAL A 174 -11.70 -5.58 6.25
N ILE A 175 -11.28 -4.67 7.13
CA ILE A 175 -11.95 -4.38 8.39
C ILE A 175 -13.11 -3.43 8.09
N PRO A 176 -14.37 -3.88 8.25
CA PRO A 176 -15.53 -3.03 8.03
C PRO A 176 -15.54 -1.85 9.00
N PHE A 177 -16.01 -0.68 8.54
CA PHE A 177 -16.07 0.54 9.36
C PHE A 177 -16.92 0.40 10.62
N ASP A 178 -17.90 -0.49 10.62
CA ASP A 178 -18.78 -0.78 11.75
C ASP A 178 -18.21 -1.79 12.75
N VAL A 179 -17.05 -2.38 12.47
CA VAL A 179 -16.36 -3.31 13.36
C VAL A 179 -15.31 -2.56 14.17
N ASP A 180 -15.43 -2.63 15.50
CA ASP A 180 -14.41 -2.09 16.40
C ASP A 180 -13.11 -2.89 16.27
N LEU A 181 -11.98 -2.18 16.15
CA LEU A 181 -10.68 -2.79 15.92
C LEU A 181 -10.23 -3.68 17.09
N ASP A 182 -10.63 -3.37 18.33
CA ASP A 182 -10.36 -4.24 19.48
C ASP A 182 -11.19 -5.52 19.41
N GLU A 183 -12.46 -5.43 19.04
CA GLU A 183 -13.31 -6.62 18.86
C GLU A 183 -12.72 -7.54 17.79
N TYR A 184 -12.26 -6.95 16.67
CA TYR A 184 -11.55 -7.67 15.62
C TYR A 184 -10.29 -8.34 16.15
N LEU A 185 -9.37 -7.59 16.77
CA LEU A 185 -8.11 -8.14 17.28
C LEU A 185 -8.30 -9.19 18.36
N GLN A 186 -9.25 -9.00 19.29
CA GLN A 186 -9.57 -9.96 20.33
C GLN A 186 -10.12 -11.27 19.75
N SER A 187 -10.97 -11.20 18.72
CA SER A 187 -11.48 -12.40 18.05
C SER A 187 -10.38 -13.21 17.34
N HIS A 188 -9.25 -12.56 17.01
CA HIS A 188 -8.05 -13.18 16.44
C HIS A 188 -6.98 -13.52 17.50
N GLY A 189 -7.29 -13.36 18.79
CA GLY A 189 -6.42 -13.75 19.91
C GLY A 189 -5.36 -12.72 20.28
N PHE A 190 -5.45 -11.49 19.76
CA PHE A 190 -4.58 -10.39 20.13
C PHE A 190 -5.21 -9.56 21.26
N MET A 191 -4.47 -9.37 22.35
CA MET A 191 -4.86 -8.48 23.45
C MET A 191 -3.85 -7.34 23.53
N ILE A 192 -4.20 -6.20 22.93
CA ILE A 192 -3.38 -4.99 22.92
C ILE A 192 -4.01 -3.98 23.88
N GLN A 193 -3.19 -3.36 24.74
CA GLN A 193 -3.67 -2.34 25.67
C GLN A 193 -3.66 -0.95 25.03
N LYS A 194 -4.86 -0.43 24.73
CA LYS A 194 -5.06 0.96 24.33
C LYS A 194 -4.56 1.93 25.40
N GLU A 195 -4.03 3.07 24.96
CA GLU A 195 -3.78 4.21 25.83
C GLU A 195 -5.09 4.92 26.13
N ASN A 196 -5.31 5.22 27.42
CA ASN A 196 -6.41 6.05 27.87
C ASN A 196 -5.99 7.52 27.91
#